data_AF-A0A1Q2CI42-F1
#
_entry.id   AF-A0A1Q2CI42-F1
#
_cell.length_a   1.000
_cell.length_b   1.000
_cell.length_c   1.000
_cell.angle_alpha   90.00
_cell.angle_beta   90.00
_cell.angle_gamma   90.00
#
_symmetry.space_group_name_H-M   'P 1'
#
loop_
_entity.id
_entity.type
_entity.pdbx_description
1 polymer ?
#
loop_
_entity_poly.entity_id
_entity_poly.type
_entity_poly.pdbx_seq_one_letter_code
_entity_poly.pdbx_strand_id
1 'polypeptide(L)'
;MVGLLGEELGTPENADALVTAWAKLFRRQVVVGSGARFVDLALIGTSEDALFNLQFLTHAFKACYVNRFLYHYRRDNATSVTTRYKPELPHQWSRLPEVMKQHIAHHSLGPDFEQALRNRVSLSVLGLGLNALQSGLAPQHVIRDIRLASMMTNDPKDRHVLAAAVRGGAEVLVTFNTRHSSLESVERFDLEVVHLDDFLLDQLDLYHAPTLRALVELVEGYESPAMTIDDLLVALARAGVPKFVDAARAKLY
;
A
#
# COMPACT_ATOMS: atom_id res chain seq x y z
N MET A 1 6.57 9.94 6.77
CA MET A 1 6.63 10.96 5.68
C MET A 1 7.31 10.45 4.43
N VAL A 2 8.55 9.96 4.54
CA VAL A 2 9.22 9.23 3.44
C VAL A 2 8.58 7.86 3.21
N GLY A 3 8.10 7.23 4.28
CA GLY A 3 7.30 6.02 4.28
C GLY A 3 7.16 5.49 5.70
N LEU A 4 6.61 4.28 5.83
CA LEU A 4 6.41 3.58 7.11
C LEU A 4 7.60 2.66 7.43
N LEU A 5 7.86 2.43 8.72
CA LEU A 5 8.90 1.51 9.21
C LEU A 5 8.39 0.63 10.36
N GLY A 6 8.97 -0.57 10.51
CA GLY A 6 8.74 -1.44 11.66
C GLY A 6 7.26 -1.72 11.90
N GLU A 7 6.80 -1.52 13.14
CA GLU A 7 5.41 -1.75 13.57
C GLU A 7 4.39 -0.89 12.83
N GLU A 8 4.79 0.28 12.28
CA GLU A 8 3.89 1.14 11.51
C GLU A 8 3.34 0.44 10.26
N LEU A 9 4.08 -0.54 9.71
CA LEU A 9 3.67 -1.35 8.56
C LEU A 9 2.46 -2.24 8.87
N GLY A 10 2.14 -2.48 10.13
CA GLY A 10 0.94 -3.23 10.53
C GLY A 10 -0.37 -2.49 10.25
N THR A 11 -0.32 -1.16 10.07
CA THR A 11 -1.49 -0.32 9.73
C THR A 11 -1.17 0.56 8.51
N PRO A 12 -1.00 -0.03 7.31
CA PRO A 12 -0.54 0.69 6.11
C PRO A 12 -1.49 1.80 5.65
N GLU A 13 -2.77 1.75 6.02
CA GLU A 13 -3.78 2.79 5.78
C GLU A 13 -3.41 4.14 6.41
N ASN A 14 -2.57 4.13 7.45
CA ASN A 14 -2.10 5.34 8.13
C ASN A 14 -0.85 5.97 7.49
N ALA A 15 -0.33 5.42 6.38
CA ALA A 15 0.91 5.86 5.74
C ALA A 15 1.00 7.37 5.50
N ASP A 16 -0.12 8.01 5.14
CA ASP A 16 -0.20 9.43 4.85
C ASP A 16 -0.96 10.23 5.92
N ALA A 17 -1.33 9.63 7.06
CA ALA A 17 -2.11 10.29 8.12
C ALA A 17 -1.44 11.57 8.65
N LEU A 18 -0.10 11.53 8.81
CA LEU A 18 0.70 12.67 9.26
C LEU A 18 1.28 13.51 8.12
N VAL A 19 1.02 13.15 6.86
CA VAL A 19 1.63 13.81 5.69
C VAL A 19 0.98 15.16 5.39
N THR A 20 -0.30 15.36 5.69
CA THR A 20 -1.04 16.57 5.31
C THR A 20 -0.41 17.86 5.84
N ALA A 21 -0.28 18.89 4.99
CA ALA A 21 0.28 20.18 5.43
C ALA A 21 -0.79 21.09 6.09
N TRP A 22 -2.05 21.00 5.66
CA TRP A 22 -3.12 21.92 6.10
C TRP A 22 -3.40 21.90 7.60
N ALA A 23 -3.12 20.79 8.30
CA ALA A 23 -3.36 20.63 9.73
C ALA A 23 -2.16 21.03 10.61
N LYS A 24 -1.17 21.76 10.06
CA LYS A 24 0.08 22.11 10.73
C LYS A 24 0.35 23.61 10.69
N LEU A 25 1.02 24.10 11.72
CA LEU A 25 1.56 25.46 11.76
C LEU A 25 3.07 25.42 11.54
N PHE A 26 3.53 26.12 10.51
CA PHE A 26 4.94 26.17 10.13
C PHE A 26 5.56 27.50 10.54
N ARG A 27 6.71 27.45 11.23
CA ARG A 27 7.49 28.66 11.54
C ARG A 27 8.10 29.20 10.25
N ARG A 28 7.71 30.41 9.84
CA ARG A 28 8.18 31.07 8.59
C ARG A 28 9.69 31.01 8.40
N GLN A 29 10.47 31.27 9.46
CA GLN A 29 11.93 31.26 9.39
C GLN A 29 12.48 29.88 9.01
N VAL A 30 11.85 28.79 9.47
CA VAL A 30 12.25 27.42 9.13
C VAL A 30 11.87 27.10 7.68
N VAL A 31 10.68 27.51 7.22
CA VAL A 31 10.27 27.35 5.81
C VAL A 31 11.26 28.04 4.87
N VAL A 32 11.67 29.27 5.18
CA VAL A 32 12.63 30.03 4.39
C VAL A 32 14.02 29.38 4.45
N GLY A 33 14.48 29.00 5.65
CA GLY A 33 15.80 28.40 5.84
C GLY A 33 15.93 27.04 5.16
N SER A 34 14.87 26.22 5.17
CA SER A 34 14.86 24.92 4.53
C SER A 34 14.61 24.98 3.02
N GLY A 35 14.16 26.13 2.51
CA GLY A 35 13.72 26.25 1.11
C GLY A 35 12.50 25.40 0.77
N ALA A 36 11.68 25.00 1.76
CA ALA A 36 10.53 24.12 1.55
C ALA A 36 9.46 24.77 0.66
N ARG A 37 8.99 24.05 -0.36
CA ARG A 37 8.02 24.53 -1.35
C ARG A 37 7.09 23.39 -1.77
N PHE A 38 5.84 23.73 -2.05
CA PHE A 38 4.93 22.80 -2.71
C PHE A 38 5.38 22.58 -4.14
N VAL A 39 5.55 21.30 -4.50
CA VAL A 39 5.86 20.88 -5.85
C VAL A 39 4.55 20.66 -6.60
N ASP A 40 4.50 21.06 -7.87
CA ASP A 40 3.31 20.93 -8.69
C ASP A 40 2.90 19.44 -8.83
N LEU A 41 1.64 19.15 -8.51
CA LEU A 41 1.05 17.82 -8.66
C LEU A 41 1.08 17.32 -10.11
N ALA A 42 1.11 18.19 -11.12
CA ALA A 42 1.29 17.80 -12.51
C ALA A 42 2.67 17.16 -12.77
N LEU A 43 3.66 17.40 -11.91
CA LEU A 43 5.00 16.82 -12.01
C LEU A 43 5.13 15.49 -11.26
N ILE A 44 4.53 15.41 -10.06
CA ILE A 44 4.74 14.30 -9.12
C ILE A 44 3.53 13.39 -8.90
N GLY A 45 2.37 13.75 -9.46
CA GLY A 45 1.10 13.01 -9.41
C GLY A 45 0.36 13.04 -8.07
N THR A 46 1.07 12.92 -6.95
CA THR A 46 0.50 12.85 -5.61
C THR A 46 1.44 13.37 -4.52
N SER A 47 0.87 13.66 -3.35
CA SER A 47 1.58 13.85 -2.08
C SER A 47 2.60 14.99 -2.08
N GLU A 48 2.25 16.14 -2.67
CA GLU A 48 3.05 17.37 -2.59
C GLU A 48 3.32 17.79 -1.15
N ASP A 49 2.36 17.54 -0.25
CA ASP A 49 2.47 17.76 1.19
C ASP A 49 3.65 16.98 1.79
N ALA A 50 3.90 15.75 1.33
CA ALA A 50 4.98 14.91 1.83
C ALA A 50 6.34 15.52 1.52
N LEU A 51 6.52 16.04 0.30
CA LEU A 51 7.76 16.70 -0.12
C LEU A 51 7.97 18.01 0.62
N PHE A 52 6.92 18.84 0.75
CA PHE A 52 7.00 20.08 1.50
C PHE A 52 7.45 19.82 2.93
N ASN A 53 6.80 18.88 3.62
CA ASN A 53 7.16 18.57 4.98
C ASN A 53 8.55 17.94 5.07
N LEU A 54 8.96 17.10 4.11
CA LEU A 54 10.27 16.45 4.11
C LEU A 54 11.38 17.50 4.04
N GLN A 55 11.23 18.45 3.12
CA GLN A 55 12.10 19.61 3.01
C GLN A 55 12.09 20.44 4.29
N PHE A 56 10.90 20.74 4.84
CA PHE A 56 10.78 21.54 6.07
C PHE A 56 11.50 20.90 7.26
N LEU A 57 11.35 19.59 7.43
CA LEU A 57 11.91 18.86 8.58
C LEU A 57 13.44 18.82 8.59
N THR A 58 14.11 19.05 7.45
CA THR A 58 15.58 19.14 7.42
C THR A 58 16.15 20.26 8.30
N HIS A 59 15.37 21.33 8.54
CA HIS A 59 15.79 22.47 9.37
C HIS A 59 14.90 22.66 10.61
N ALA A 60 13.94 21.76 10.83
CA ALA A 60 13.06 21.81 11.99
C ALA A 60 13.68 21.03 13.16
N PHE A 61 14.10 21.75 14.20
CA PHE A 61 14.70 21.13 15.39
C PHE A 61 13.68 20.71 16.46
N LYS A 62 12.44 21.20 16.37
CA LYS A 62 11.39 20.91 17.35
C LYS A 62 10.02 20.86 16.66
N ALA A 63 9.28 19.79 16.95
CA ALA A 63 7.87 19.66 16.63
C ALA A 63 7.05 19.57 17.92
N CYS A 64 5.80 20.01 17.88
CA CYS A 64 4.86 19.91 18.99
C CYS A 64 3.52 19.44 18.43
N TYR A 65 2.91 18.45 19.08
CA TYR A 65 1.56 18.00 18.77
C TYR A 65 0.58 18.56 19.80
N VAL A 66 -0.47 19.23 19.33
CA VAL A 66 -1.54 19.76 20.18
C VAL A 66 -2.77 18.90 19.96
N ASN A 67 -3.09 18.04 20.92
CA ASN A 67 -4.28 17.18 20.89
C ASN A 67 -5.56 17.99 21.23
N ARG A 68 -5.89 18.97 20.40
CA ARG A 68 -7.12 19.77 20.50
C ARG A 68 -7.70 19.96 19.12
N PHE A 69 -9.02 19.86 19.02
CA PHE A 69 -9.77 20.08 17.78
C PHE A 69 -9.88 21.58 17.50
N LEU A 70 -8.84 22.16 16.92
CA LEU A 70 -8.76 23.59 16.61
C LEU A 70 -9.15 23.93 15.17
N TYR A 71 -9.51 22.92 14.37
CA TYR A 71 -9.81 23.05 12.97
C TYR A 71 -10.96 22.12 12.56
N HIS A 72 -11.92 22.63 11.80
CA HIS A 72 -13.00 21.84 11.19
C HIS A 72 -12.69 21.61 9.70
N TYR A 73 -12.41 20.36 9.33
CA TYR A 73 -12.15 19.96 7.95
C TYR A 73 -13.41 19.39 7.30
N ARG A 74 -13.93 20.05 6.26
CA ARG A 74 -15.05 19.55 5.45
C ARG A 74 -14.51 18.65 4.34
N ARG A 75 -14.91 17.37 4.37
CA ARG A 75 -14.43 16.30 3.46
C ARG A 75 -15.37 16.05 2.26
N ASP A 76 -16.52 16.70 2.27
CA ASP A 76 -17.71 16.48 1.46
C ASP A 76 -17.77 17.38 0.21
N ASN A 77 -16.62 17.63 -0.43
CA ASN A 77 -16.54 18.47 -1.61
C ASN A 77 -16.42 17.62 -2.89
N ALA A 78 -17.46 17.59 -3.73
CA ALA A 78 -17.51 16.81 -4.97
C ALA A 78 -16.46 17.22 -6.03
N THR A 79 -15.78 18.35 -5.81
CA THR A 79 -14.66 18.84 -6.62
C THR A 79 -13.29 18.47 -6.05
N SER A 80 -13.23 17.64 -5.00
CA SER A 80 -11.96 17.23 -4.39
C SER A 80 -11.04 16.54 -5.40
N VAL A 81 -9.77 16.95 -5.37
CA VAL A 81 -8.68 16.38 -6.18
C VAL A 81 -8.45 14.90 -5.86
N THR A 82 -8.90 14.43 -4.69
CA THR A 82 -8.73 13.05 -4.22
C THR A 82 -9.82 12.07 -4.72
N THR A 83 -10.88 12.55 -5.37
CA THR A 83 -12.03 11.73 -5.79
C THR A 83 -12.11 11.50 -7.30
N ARG A 84 -11.21 12.08 -8.09
CA ARG A 84 -11.18 11.90 -9.55
C ARG A 84 -10.08 10.93 -9.95
N TYR A 85 -10.42 10.01 -10.86
CA TYR A 85 -9.44 9.19 -11.55
C TYR A 85 -8.37 10.06 -12.21
N LYS A 86 -7.10 9.74 -11.95
CA LYS A 86 -5.93 10.43 -12.52
C LYS A 86 -5.24 9.51 -13.52
N PRO A 87 -5.40 9.74 -14.84
CA PRO A 87 -4.84 8.84 -15.87
C PRO A 87 -3.31 8.92 -16.00
N GLU A 88 -2.71 10.05 -15.64
CA GLU A 88 -1.25 10.26 -15.71
C GLU A 88 -0.47 9.69 -14.51
N LEU A 89 -1.18 9.22 -13.49
CA LEU A 89 -0.56 8.75 -12.24
C LEU A 89 0.46 7.62 -12.46
N PRO A 90 0.24 6.63 -13.35
CA PRO A 90 1.23 5.61 -13.68
C PRO A 90 2.53 6.17 -14.27
N HIS A 91 2.43 7.19 -15.14
CA HIS A 91 3.61 7.85 -15.73
C HIS A 91 4.34 8.73 -14.70
N GLN A 92 3.62 9.30 -13.76
CA GLN A 92 4.16 10.13 -12.67
C GLN A 92 4.65 9.30 -11.47
N TRP A 93 4.34 8.00 -11.44
CA TRP A 93 4.57 7.12 -10.30
C TRP A 93 6.04 7.03 -9.88
N SER A 94 6.98 7.15 -10.83
CA SER A 94 8.41 7.15 -10.51
C SER A 94 8.94 8.49 -9.99
N ARG A 95 8.24 9.60 -10.28
CA ARG A 95 8.72 10.97 -10.02
C ARG A 95 8.80 11.29 -8.53
N LEU A 96 7.74 11.00 -7.77
CA LEU A 96 7.73 11.26 -6.33
C LEU A 96 8.85 10.47 -5.61
N PRO A 97 9.02 9.15 -5.82
CA PRO A 97 10.14 8.41 -5.25
C PRO A 97 11.52 8.90 -5.71
N GLU A 98 11.68 9.30 -6.99
CA GLU A 98 12.93 9.88 -7.50
C GLU A 98 13.32 11.14 -6.72
N VAL A 99 12.38 12.06 -6.52
CA VAL A 99 12.62 13.31 -5.76
C VAL A 99 12.95 13.01 -4.30
N MET A 100 12.23 12.07 -3.66
CA MET A 100 12.54 11.66 -2.29
C MET A 100 13.92 11.02 -2.17
N LYS A 101 14.30 10.16 -3.13
CA LYS A 101 15.62 9.51 -3.16
C LYS A 101 16.75 10.53 -3.32
N GLN A 102 16.57 11.53 -4.20
CA GLN A 102 17.54 12.63 -4.35
C GLN A 102 17.68 13.43 -3.07
N HIS A 103 16.57 13.70 -2.38
CA HIS A 103 16.59 14.39 -1.10
C HIS A 103 17.32 13.60 -0.01
N ILE A 104 17.06 12.30 0.11
CA ILE A 104 17.76 11.39 1.03
C ILE A 104 19.27 11.42 0.78
N ALA A 105 19.69 11.28 -0.49
CA ALA A 105 21.09 11.29 -0.86
C ALA A 105 21.75 12.66 -0.59
N HIS A 106 21.09 13.76 -0.97
CA HIS A 106 21.62 15.11 -0.78
C HIS A 106 21.87 15.46 0.70
N HIS A 107 20.98 15.01 1.59
CA HIS A 107 21.08 15.24 3.02
C HIS A 107 21.79 14.11 3.78
N SER A 108 22.30 13.08 3.08
CA SER A 108 22.95 11.92 3.70
C SER A 108 22.12 11.26 4.80
N LEU A 109 20.81 11.12 4.56
CA LEU A 109 19.90 10.51 5.53
C LEU A 109 20.18 9.00 5.63
N GLY A 110 20.00 8.44 6.83
CA GLY A 110 20.39 7.06 7.15
C GLY A 110 19.57 5.98 6.42
N PRO A 111 19.97 4.70 6.57
CA PRO A 111 19.37 3.56 5.86
C PRO A 111 17.86 3.39 6.11
N ASP A 112 17.39 3.83 7.27
CA ASP A 112 15.96 3.83 7.63
C ASP A 112 15.12 4.64 6.63
N PHE A 113 15.64 5.75 6.11
CA PHE A 113 14.94 6.55 5.11
C PHE A 113 14.85 5.84 3.76
N GLU A 114 15.89 5.10 3.38
CA GLU A 114 15.88 4.29 2.15
C GLU A 114 14.92 3.11 2.27
N GLN A 115 14.86 2.47 3.44
CA GLN A 115 13.88 1.43 3.72
C GLN A 115 12.45 1.99 3.72
N ALA A 116 12.22 3.11 4.40
CA ALA A 116 10.92 3.79 4.42
C ALA A 116 10.47 4.15 2.99
N LEU A 117 11.37 4.65 2.16
CA LEU A 117 11.07 4.97 0.76
C LEU A 117 10.70 3.72 -0.04
N ARG A 118 11.44 2.62 0.13
CA ARG A 118 11.10 1.33 -0.49
C ARG A 118 9.71 0.86 -0.06
N ASN A 119 9.41 0.94 1.23
CA ASN A 119 8.09 0.59 1.77
C ASN A 119 6.99 1.47 1.15
N ARG A 120 7.21 2.79 1.02
CA ARG A 120 6.27 3.70 0.34
C ARG A 120 6.04 3.30 -1.12
N VAL A 121 7.10 2.95 -1.85
CA VAL A 121 6.99 2.48 -3.24
C VAL A 121 6.15 1.21 -3.29
N SER A 122 6.40 0.23 -2.42
CA SER A 122 5.61 -1.01 -2.36
C SER A 122 4.14 -0.75 -2.02
N LEU A 123 3.87 0.07 -1.00
CA LEU A 123 2.50 0.40 -0.57
C LEU A 123 1.74 1.26 -1.59
N SER A 124 2.44 2.03 -2.42
CA SER A 124 1.78 2.87 -3.43
C SER A 124 1.06 2.07 -4.52
N VAL A 125 1.36 0.78 -4.66
CA VAL A 125 0.59 -0.16 -5.51
C VAL A 125 -0.87 -0.23 -5.06
N LEU A 126 -1.13 -0.17 -3.75
CA LEU A 126 -2.49 -0.15 -3.20
C LEU A 126 -3.24 1.12 -3.64
N GLY A 127 -2.58 2.29 -3.57
CA GLY A 127 -3.13 3.56 -4.02
C GLY A 127 -3.42 3.59 -5.52
N LEU A 128 -2.53 3.01 -6.34
CA LEU A 128 -2.76 2.82 -7.78
C LEU A 128 -3.96 1.90 -8.05
N GLY A 129 -4.08 0.80 -7.30
CA GLY A 129 -5.22 -0.11 -7.37
C GLY A 129 -6.54 0.57 -7.02
N LEU A 130 -6.59 1.37 -5.96
CA LEU A 130 -7.78 2.13 -5.59
C LEU A 130 -8.15 3.19 -6.63
N ASN A 131 -7.17 3.95 -7.16
CA ASN A 131 -7.38 4.90 -8.26
C ASN A 131 -7.94 4.18 -9.50
N ALA A 132 -7.46 2.96 -9.80
CA ALA A 132 -7.98 2.12 -10.87
C ALA A 132 -9.44 1.73 -10.65
N LEU A 133 -9.79 1.25 -9.46
CA LEU A 133 -11.15 0.84 -9.11
C LEU A 133 -12.14 2.01 -9.17
N GLN A 134 -11.69 3.22 -8.83
CA GLN A 134 -12.49 4.45 -8.93
C GLN A 134 -12.73 4.95 -10.36
N SER A 135 -11.98 4.43 -11.35
CA SER A 135 -12.13 4.83 -12.76
C SER A 135 -13.37 4.24 -13.45
N GLY A 136 -13.96 3.18 -12.89
CA GLY A 136 -14.99 2.37 -13.55
C GLY A 136 -14.46 1.57 -14.76
N LEU A 137 -13.15 1.62 -15.05
CA LEU A 137 -12.51 0.82 -16.09
C LEU A 137 -12.21 -0.58 -15.57
N ALA A 138 -12.22 -1.56 -16.47
CA ALA A 138 -11.81 -2.92 -16.12
C ALA A 138 -10.33 -2.93 -15.65
N PRO A 139 -9.96 -3.67 -14.59
CA PRO A 139 -8.61 -3.66 -14.00
C PRO A 139 -7.46 -3.80 -15.00
N GLN A 140 -7.68 -4.55 -16.08
CA GLN A 140 -6.72 -4.74 -17.17
C GLN A 140 -6.29 -3.46 -17.92
N HIS A 141 -7.02 -2.35 -17.82
CA HIS A 141 -6.68 -1.10 -18.51
C HIS A 141 -5.70 -0.22 -17.73
N VAL A 142 -5.64 -0.33 -16.40
CA VAL A 142 -4.81 0.54 -15.56
C VAL A 142 -3.40 -0.03 -15.37
N ILE A 143 -3.19 -1.32 -15.63
CA ILE A 143 -1.94 -2.03 -15.35
C ILE A 143 -1.14 -2.34 -16.64
N ARG A 144 -1.60 -1.85 -17.81
CA ARG A 144 -0.87 -1.99 -19.08
C ARG A 144 0.47 -1.24 -19.12
N ASP A 145 0.70 -0.29 -18.22
CA ASP A 145 1.95 0.49 -18.16
C ASP A 145 3.12 -0.24 -17.48
N ILE A 146 2.90 -1.44 -16.92
CA ILE A 146 4.03 -2.27 -16.48
C ILE A 146 4.69 -2.85 -17.73
N ARG A 147 5.78 -2.22 -18.21
CA ARG A 147 6.58 -2.70 -19.36
C ARG A 147 6.97 -4.19 -19.32
N LEU A 148 6.91 -4.84 -18.16
CA LEU A 148 7.12 -6.27 -17.99
C LEU A 148 5.92 -7.13 -18.41
N ALA A 149 4.68 -6.60 -18.40
CA ALA A 149 3.48 -7.36 -18.74
C ALA A 149 3.48 -7.89 -20.18
N SER A 150 4.15 -7.22 -21.12
CA SER A 150 4.32 -7.71 -22.49
C SER A 150 5.34 -8.85 -22.61
N MET A 151 6.22 -9.03 -21.61
CA MET A 151 7.23 -10.08 -21.55
C MET A 151 6.74 -11.33 -20.80
N MET A 152 5.61 -11.24 -20.09
CA MET A 152 5.05 -12.38 -19.38
C MET A 152 4.38 -13.35 -20.35
N THR A 153 4.68 -14.64 -20.21
CA THR A 153 4.18 -15.70 -21.09
C THR A 153 2.88 -16.34 -20.59
N ASN A 154 2.41 -15.93 -19.41
CA ASN A 154 1.18 -16.42 -18.80
C ASN A 154 -0.07 -15.82 -19.46
N ASP A 155 -1.26 -16.21 -18.96
CA ASP A 155 -2.56 -15.78 -19.52
C ASP A 155 -2.61 -14.26 -19.73
N PRO A 156 -2.96 -13.76 -20.93
CA PRO A 156 -3.00 -12.32 -21.24
C PRO A 156 -3.78 -11.47 -20.24
N LYS A 157 -4.83 -12.03 -19.64
CA LYS A 157 -5.63 -11.33 -18.63
C LYS A 157 -4.84 -11.13 -17.35
N ASP A 158 -3.94 -12.04 -16.98
CA ASP A 158 -3.27 -12.08 -15.68
C ASP A 158 -1.79 -11.66 -15.72
N ARG A 159 -1.24 -11.33 -16.90
CA ARG A 159 0.16 -10.86 -17.07
C ARG A 159 0.54 -9.69 -16.17
N HIS A 160 -0.44 -8.85 -15.88
CA HIS A 160 -0.24 -7.66 -15.07
C HIS A 160 0.04 -8.00 -13.60
N VAL A 161 -0.62 -9.04 -13.06
CA VAL A 161 -0.40 -9.54 -11.69
C VAL A 161 1.00 -10.12 -11.58
N LEU A 162 1.38 -10.97 -12.53
CA LEU A 162 2.71 -11.58 -12.55
C LEU A 162 3.81 -10.53 -12.70
N ALA A 163 3.63 -9.57 -13.61
CA ALA A 163 4.59 -8.48 -13.81
C ALA A 163 4.75 -7.60 -12.56
N ALA A 164 3.68 -7.39 -11.79
CA ALA A 164 3.75 -6.69 -10.51
C ALA A 164 4.53 -7.48 -9.45
N ALA A 165 4.26 -8.79 -9.33
CA ALA A 165 4.98 -9.67 -8.40
C ALA A 165 6.49 -9.69 -8.68
N VAL A 166 6.88 -9.92 -9.94
CA VAL A 166 8.28 -9.93 -10.37
C VAL A 166 8.95 -8.58 -10.13
N ARG A 167 8.29 -7.47 -10.50
CA ARG A 167 8.88 -6.13 -10.31
C ARG A 167 8.96 -5.73 -8.84
N GLY A 168 8.02 -6.20 -8.02
CA GLY A 168 8.01 -5.99 -6.58
C GLY A 168 9.07 -6.81 -5.83
N GLY A 169 9.72 -7.77 -6.52
CA GLY A 169 10.63 -8.72 -5.87
C GLY A 169 9.90 -9.66 -4.91
N ALA A 170 8.64 -9.99 -5.21
CA ALA A 170 7.92 -11.00 -4.43
C ALA A 170 8.56 -12.37 -4.66
N GLU A 171 8.74 -13.13 -3.59
CA GLU A 171 9.19 -14.53 -3.64
C GLU A 171 8.00 -15.49 -3.78
N VAL A 172 6.83 -15.08 -3.29
CA VAL A 172 5.58 -15.85 -3.34
C VAL A 172 4.45 -15.02 -3.92
N LEU A 173 3.76 -15.57 -4.93
CA LEU A 173 2.51 -15.05 -5.48
C LEU A 173 1.34 -15.93 -5.02
N VAL A 174 0.51 -15.37 -4.13
CA VAL A 174 -0.67 -16.05 -3.60
C VAL A 174 -1.89 -15.77 -4.49
N THR A 175 -2.58 -16.82 -4.97
CA THR A 175 -3.70 -16.67 -5.90
C THR A 175 -4.72 -17.82 -5.79
N PHE A 176 -5.98 -17.59 -6.16
CA PHE A 176 -6.96 -18.67 -6.33
C PHE A 176 -6.75 -19.47 -7.63
N ASN A 177 -6.00 -18.90 -8.57
CA ASN A 177 -5.82 -19.51 -9.88
C ASN A 177 -4.35 -19.79 -10.15
N THR A 178 -3.92 -20.98 -9.73
CA THR A 178 -2.56 -21.49 -9.97
C THR A 178 -2.36 -22.02 -11.39
N ARG A 179 -3.43 -22.16 -12.19
CA ARG A 179 -3.36 -22.70 -13.55
C ARG A 179 -2.92 -21.66 -14.59
N HIS A 180 -3.29 -20.40 -14.38
CA HIS A 180 -2.93 -19.33 -15.32
C HIS A 180 -1.47 -18.91 -15.25
N SER A 181 -0.78 -19.28 -14.17
CA SER A 181 0.66 -19.08 -13.98
C SER A 181 1.36 -20.44 -14.10
N SER A 182 1.47 -20.97 -15.33
CA SER A 182 2.22 -22.21 -15.55
C SER A 182 3.63 -22.08 -14.97
N LEU A 183 4.16 -23.17 -14.40
CA LEU A 183 5.49 -23.20 -13.79
C LEU A 183 6.55 -22.56 -14.71
N GLU A 184 6.47 -22.83 -16.02
CA GLU A 184 7.39 -22.27 -17.02
C GLU A 184 7.35 -20.73 -17.13
N SER A 185 6.22 -20.09 -16.85
CA SER A 185 6.08 -18.63 -16.87
C SER A 185 6.67 -17.95 -15.63
N VAL A 186 6.83 -18.67 -14.52
CA VAL A 186 7.28 -18.13 -13.23
C VAL A 186 8.67 -18.62 -12.80
N GLU A 187 9.10 -19.79 -13.29
CA GLU A 187 10.38 -20.44 -12.97
C GLU A 187 11.59 -19.55 -13.25
N ARG A 188 11.49 -18.69 -14.28
CA ARG A 188 12.56 -17.75 -14.65
C ARG A 188 12.74 -16.58 -13.68
N PHE A 189 11.81 -16.40 -12.75
CA PHE A 189 11.75 -15.25 -11.85
C PHE A 189 11.90 -15.63 -10.37
N ASP A 190 12.23 -16.89 -10.07
CA ASP A 190 12.35 -17.40 -8.69
C ASP A 190 11.10 -17.09 -7.85
N LEU A 191 9.93 -17.17 -8.49
CA LEU A 191 8.63 -16.82 -7.91
C LEU A 191 7.81 -18.10 -7.73
N GLU A 192 7.46 -18.41 -6.48
CA GLU A 192 6.56 -19.51 -6.16
C GLU A 192 5.10 -19.07 -6.27
N VAL A 193 4.24 -19.88 -6.88
CA VAL A 193 2.80 -19.61 -6.97
C VAL A 193 2.06 -20.55 -6.04
N VAL A 194 1.41 -20.00 -5.02
CA VAL A 194 0.73 -20.77 -3.97
C VAL A 194 -0.76 -20.48 -4.01
N HIS A 195 -1.58 -21.53 -3.84
CA HIS A 195 -3.02 -21.35 -3.72
C HIS A 195 -3.36 -20.68 -2.38
N LEU A 196 -4.30 -19.72 -2.36
CA LEU A 196 -4.60 -18.96 -1.13
C LEU A 196 -4.97 -19.86 0.06
N ASP A 197 -5.77 -20.91 -0.17
CA ASP A 197 -6.16 -21.86 0.88
C ASP A 197 -4.95 -22.58 1.48
N ASP A 198 -4.00 -22.98 0.65
CA ASP A 198 -2.80 -23.70 1.09
C ASP A 198 -1.83 -22.72 1.81
N PHE A 199 -1.67 -21.50 1.27
CA PHE A 199 -0.89 -20.45 1.93
C PHE A 199 -1.40 -20.13 3.35
N LEU A 200 -2.73 -20.01 3.52
CA LEU A 200 -3.33 -19.73 4.83
C LEU A 200 -3.17 -20.91 5.79
N LEU A 201 -3.20 -22.15 5.30
CA LEU A 201 -2.87 -23.32 6.10
C LEU A 201 -1.42 -23.27 6.59
N ASP A 202 -0.48 -22.92 5.72
CA ASP A 202 0.93 -22.76 6.11
C ASP A 202 1.09 -21.66 7.16
N GLN A 203 0.38 -20.53 7.04
CA GLN A 203 0.38 -19.48 8.07
C GLN A 203 -0.23 -19.94 9.39
N LEU A 204 -1.26 -20.81 9.35
CA LEU A 204 -1.85 -21.36 10.57
C LEU A 204 -0.92 -22.35 11.26
N ASP A 205 -0.17 -23.15 10.49
CA ASP A 205 0.78 -24.13 11.04
C ASP A 205 2.04 -23.44 11.58
N LEU A 206 2.64 -22.54 10.80
CA LEU A 206 3.87 -21.83 11.15
C LEU A 206 3.66 -20.73 12.20
N TYR A 207 2.54 -20.00 12.11
CA TYR A 207 2.25 -18.82 12.93
C TYR A 207 0.88 -18.93 13.61
N HIS A 208 0.59 -20.08 14.21
CA HIS A 208 -0.69 -20.41 14.82
C HIS A 208 -1.36 -19.29 15.64
N ALA A 209 -0.71 -18.81 16.70
CA ALA A 209 -1.29 -17.81 17.59
C ALA A 209 -1.54 -16.44 16.91
N PRO A 210 -0.57 -15.87 16.15
CA PRO A 210 -0.82 -14.67 15.33
C PRO A 210 -1.96 -14.83 14.32
N THR A 211 -2.01 -15.96 13.61
CA THR A 211 -3.03 -16.19 12.57
C THR A 211 -4.43 -16.24 13.17
N LEU A 212 -4.63 -16.94 14.29
CA LEU A 212 -5.93 -16.97 14.97
C LEU A 212 -6.31 -15.61 15.56
N ARG A 213 -5.34 -14.87 16.11
CA ARG A 213 -5.59 -13.52 16.64
C ARG A 213 -6.07 -12.57 15.54
N ALA A 214 -5.44 -12.61 14.37
CA ALA A 214 -5.84 -11.78 13.23
C ALA A 214 -7.31 -12.04 12.81
N LEU A 215 -7.78 -13.29 12.89
CA LEU A 215 -9.19 -13.60 12.63
C LEU A 215 -10.11 -12.97 13.68
N VAL A 216 -9.75 -13.03 14.96
CA VAL A 216 -10.54 -12.43 16.05
C VAL A 216 -10.56 -10.91 15.94
N GLU A 217 -9.39 -10.29 15.77
CA GLU A 217 -9.26 -8.83 15.62
C GLU A 217 -10.04 -8.32 14.39
N LEU A 218 -10.04 -9.08 13.28
CA LEU A 218 -10.83 -8.74 12.11
C LEU A 218 -12.33 -8.68 12.45
N VAL A 219 -12.85 -9.68 13.17
CA VAL A 219 -14.26 -9.72 13.61
C VAL A 219 -14.58 -8.58 14.57
N GLU A 220 -13.70 -8.32 15.54
CA GLU A 220 -13.86 -7.22 16.51
C GLU A 220 -13.88 -5.84 15.83
N GLY A 221 -13.18 -5.69 14.70
CA GLY A 221 -13.17 -4.46 13.90
C GLY A 221 -14.43 -4.22 13.05
N TYR A 222 -15.31 -5.21 12.87
CA TYR A 222 -16.56 -5.05 12.12
C TYR A 222 -17.68 -4.50 13.00
N GLU A 223 -17.88 -3.18 12.96
CA GLU A 223 -18.97 -2.52 13.71
C GLU A 223 -20.33 -2.59 12.98
N SER A 224 -20.37 -2.81 11.66
CA SER A 224 -21.61 -2.89 10.87
C SER A 224 -21.44 -3.55 9.49
N PRO A 225 -22.07 -4.70 9.22
CA PRO A 225 -22.86 -5.51 10.15
C PRO A 225 -21.97 -6.14 11.24
N ALA A 226 -22.52 -6.30 12.45
CA ALA A 226 -21.87 -7.11 13.47
C ALA A 226 -21.70 -8.53 12.93
N MET A 227 -20.48 -9.05 13.03
CA MET A 227 -20.09 -10.36 12.51
C MET A 227 -19.63 -11.23 13.67
N THR A 228 -19.91 -12.53 13.65
CA THR A 228 -19.28 -13.49 14.56
C THR A 228 -18.09 -14.17 13.90
N ILE A 229 -17.25 -14.84 14.69
CA ILE A 229 -16.15 -15.66 14.15
C ILE A 229 -16.67 -16.76 13.22
N ASP A 230 -17.83 -17.36 13.53
CA ASP A 230 -18.44 -18.38 12.68
C ASP A 230 -18.96 -17.80 11.36
N ASP A 231 -19.53 -16.59 11.39
CA ASP A 231 -19.95 -15.90 10.16
C ASP A 231 -18.74 -15.61 9.26
N LEU A 232 -17.61 -15.19 9.86
CA LEU A 232 -16.37 -14.96 9.12
C LEU A 232 -15.86 -16.27 8.50
N LEU A 233 -15.80 -17.35 9.26
CA LEU A 233 -15.39 -18.66 8.77
C LEU A 233 -16.28 -19.15 7.62
N VAL A 234 -17.60 -18.95 7.71
CA VAL A 234 -18.54 -19.28 6.62
C VAL A 234 -18.27 -18.44 5.38
N ALA A 235 -18.01 -17.13 5.54
CA ALA A 235 -17.68 -16.24 4.43
C ALA A 235 -16.35 -16.63 3.75
N LEU A 236 -15.32 -16.97 4.53
CA LEU A 236 -14.02 -17.43 4.04
C LEU A 236 -14.13 -18.75 3.28
N ALA A 237 -14.90 -19.72 3.79
CA ALA A 237 -15.13 -20.99 3.08
C ALA A 237 -15.79 -20.75 1.72
N ARG A 238 -16.79 -19.86 1.66
CA ARG A 238 -17.45 -19.44 0.41
C ARG A 238 -16.52 -18.67 -0.53
N ALA A 239 -15.55 -17.94 0.03
CA ALA A 239 -14.53 -17.24 -0.75
C ALA A 239 -13.49 -18.18 -1.37
N GLY A 240 -13.50 -19.47 -1.03
CA GLY A 240 -12.65 -20.48 -1.67
C GLY A 240 -11.48 -20.97 -0.81
N VAL A 241 -11.52 -20.76 0.51
CA VAL A 241 -10.51 -21.28 1.45
C VAL A 241 -11.07 -22.30 2.47
N PRO A 242 -11.77 -23.36 2.02
CA PRO A 242 -12.47 -24.27 2.92
C PRO A 242 -11.52 -25.09 3.80
N LYS A 243 -10.34 -25.49 3.32
CA LYS A 243 -9.42 -26.32 4.12
C LYS A 243 -8.88 -25.53 5.31
N PHE A 244 -8.47 -24.28 5.06
CA PHE A 244 -8.05 -23.37 6.12
C PHE A 244 -9.16 -23.16 7.14
N VAL A 245 -10.41 -22.97 6.70
CA VAL A 245 -11.55 -22.80 7.61
C VAL A 245 -11.75 -24.02 8.51
N ASP A 246 -11.70 -25.23 7.96
CA ASP A 246 -11.84 -26.45 8.76
C ASP A 246 -10.71 -26.58 9.78
N ALA A 247 -9.47 -26.28 9.39
CA ALA A 247 -8.31 -26.30 10.27
C ALA A 247 -8.39 -25.22 11.37
N ALA A 248 -8.76 -23.99 11.02
CA ALA A 248 -8.91 -22.88 11.96
C ALA A 248 -10.02 -23.16 12.98
N ARG A 249 -11.16 -23.70 12.52
CA ARG A 249 -12.28 -24.08 13.39
C ARG A 249 -11.85 -25.11 14.44
N ALA A 250 -11.06 -26.12 14.06
CA ALA A 250 -10.56 -27.14 14.99
C ALA A 250 -9.53 -26.63 16.02
N LYS A 251 -9.03 -25.39 15.85
CA LYS A 251 -8.08 -24.75 16.77
C LYS A 251 -8.72 -23.66 17.63
N LEU A 252 -9.85 -23.11 17.19
CA LEU A 252 -10.62 -22.10 17.91
C LEU A 252 -11.56 -22.71 18.97
N TYR A 253 -11.99 -23.96 18.74
CA TYR A 253 -12.87 -24.74 19.62
C TYR A 253 -12.17 -26.01 20.10
#